data_AF-A0A9P3JLQ3-F1
#
_entry.id   AF-A0A9P3JLQ3-F1
#
_cell.length_a   1.000
_cell.length_b   1.000
_cell.length_c   1.000
_cell.angle_alpha   90.00
_cell.angle_beta   90.00
_cell.angle_gamma   90.00
#
_symmetry.space_group_name_H-M   'P 1'
#
loop_
_entity.id
_entity.type
_entity.pdbx_description
1 polymer ?
#
loop_
_entity_poly.entity_id
_entity_poly.type
_entity_poly.pdbx_seq_one_letter_code
_entity_poly.pdbx_strand_id
1 'polypeptide(L)' 'MKQPEGLDDGGGRVCTLKKAIYGLKHAPRAWYHKLEEALLAGGFKKSECDPSLFLLQEKARQECLSAWADKTHNA' A
#
# COMPACT_ATOMS: atom_id res chain seq x y z
N MET A 1 8.03 11.00 6.77
CA MET A 1 7.85 9.91 5.77
C MET A 1 8.17 10.46 4.40
N LYS A 2 8.94 9.71 3.62
CA LYS A 2 9.23 10.00 2.22
C LYS A 2 8.75 8.82 1.38
N GLN A 3 8.43 9.03 0.11
CA GLN A 3 8.28 7.90 -0.81
C GLN A 3 9.57 7.07 -0.74
N PRO A 4 9.48 5.73 -0.71
CA PRO A 4 10.64 4.88 -0.68
C PRO A 4 11.43 5.05 -1.98
N GLU A 5 12.74 4.82 -1.86
CA GLU A 5 13.67 4.94 -2.97
C GLU A 5 13.27 3.98 -4.10
N GLY A 6 13.15 4.51 -5.32
CA GLY A 6 12.67 3.76 -6.49
C GLY A 6 11.16 3.81 -6.77
N LEU A 7 10.36 4.40 -5.88
CA LEU A 7 8.92 4.62 -6.08
C LEU A 7 8.53 6.12 -6.08
N ASP A 8 9.50 7.03 -5.97
CA ASP A 8 9.25 8.46 -6.00
C ASP A 8 8.90 8.94 -7.42
N ASP A 9 7.63 9.26 -7.62
CA ASP A 9 7.11 9.87 -8.85
C ASP A 9 7.27 11.41 -8.88
N GLY A 10 7.96 11.99 -7.90
CA GLY A 10 8.09 13.45 -7.72
C GLY A 10 6.82 14.12 -7.19
N GLY A 11 5.73 13.36 -6.98
CA GLY A 11 4.46 13.85 -6.46
C GLY A 11 4.39 13.91 -4.94
N GLY A 12 5.31 13.26 -4.24
CA GLY A 12 5.38 13.22 -2.77
C GLY A 12 4.15 12.59 -2.10
N ARG A 13 3.32 11.86 -2.85
CA ARG A 13 2.04 11.33 -2.39
C ARG A 13 2.28 10.06 -1.57
N VAL A 14 1.91 10.10 -0.29
CA VAL A 14 2.00 8.95 0.61
C VAL A 14 0.70 8.80 1.40
N CYS A 15 0.21 7.56 1.51
CA CYS A 15 -0.91 7.22 2.38
C CYS A 15 -0.39 6.71 3.72
N THR A 16 -0.75 7.38 4.81
CA THR A 16 -0.26 7.06 6.15
C THR A 16 -1.35 6.44 7.00
N LEU A 17 -1.05 5.31 7.64
CA LEU A 17 -1.95 4.73 8.62
C LEU A 17 -1.91 5.55 9.92
N LYS A 18 -3.05 6.11 10.34
CA LYS A 18 -3.12 6.96 11.55
C LYS A 18 -3.02 6.18 12.86
N LYS A 19 -3.46 4.91 12.87
CA LYS A 19 -3.39 4.00 14.01
C LYS A 19 -3.14 2.59 13.49
N ALA A 20 -2.06 1.96 13.93
CA ALA A 20 -1.88 0.53 13.78
C ALA A 20 -1.99 -0.13 15.14
N ILE A 21 -2.53 -1.35 15.15
CA ILE A 21 -2.49 -2.22 16.32
C ILE A 21 -1.10 -2.86 16.32
N TYR A 22 -0.09 -2.08 16.68
CA TYR A 22 1.27 -2.58 16.86
C TYR A 22 1.32 -3.54 18.06
N GLY A 23 2.21 -4.54 18.03
CA GLY A 23 2.40 -5.49 19.13
C GLY A 23 1.76 -6.87 18.95
N LEU A 24 0.94 -7.07 17.91
CA LEU A 24 0.43 -8.40 17.56
C LEU A 24 1.28 -9.02 16.43
N LYS A 25 1.77 -10.25 16.61
CA LYS A 25 2.57 -10.99 15.61
C LYS A 25 1.89 -11.10 14.24
N HIS A 26 0.56 -11.07 14.21
CA HIS A 26 -0.26 -11.15 13.00
C HIS A 26 -0.77 -9.78 12.49
N ALA A 27 -0.45 -8.67 13.18
CA ALA A 27 -0.91 -7.34 12.80
C ALA A 27 -0.55 -6.96 11.34
N PRO A 28 0.66 -7.23 10.83
CA PRO A 28 1.01 -6.85 9.45
C PRO A 28 0.15 -7.57 8.41
N ARG A 29 -0.16 -8.86 8.63
CA ARG A 29 -0.96 -9.66 7.71
C ARG A 29 -2.43 -9.27 7.75
N ALA A 30 -2.97 -9.07 8.96
CA ALA A 30 -4.35 -8.61 9.13
C ALA A 30 -4.56 -7.22 8.52
N TRP A 31 -3.57 -6.32 8.67
CA TRP A 31 -3.61 -5.00 8.04
C TRP A 31 -3.56 -5.09 6.52
N TYR A 32 -2.64 -5.87 5.96
CA TYR A 32 -2.56 -6.06 4.52
C TYR A 32 -3.87 -6.62 3.94
N HIS A 33 -4.49 -7.60 4.61
CA HIS A 33 -5.79 -8.13 4.17
C HIS A 33 -6.90 -7.06 4.17
N LYS A 34 -6.94 -6.20 5.20
CA LYS A 34 -7.90 -5.08 5.22
C LYS A 34 -7.60 -4.00 4.19
N LEU A 35 -6.34 -3.72 3.93
CA LEU A 35 -5.96 -2.82 2.83
C LEU A 35 -6.40 -3.39 1.49
N GLU A 36 -6.11 -4.67 1.25
CA GLU A 36 -6.52 -5.37 0.03
C GLU A 36 -8.03 -5.29 -0.18
N GLU A 37 -8.84 -5.68 0.82
CA GLU A 37 -10.30 -5.59 0.73
C GLU A 37 -10.78 -4.17 0.39
N ALA A 38 -10.19 -3.15 1.01
CA ALA A 38 -10.57 -1.75 0.78
C ALA A 38 -10.20 -1.28 -0.63
N LEU A 39 -9.02 -1.65 -1.13
CA LEU A 39 -8.57 -1.31 -2.49
C LEU A 39 -9.42 -2.02 -3.54
N LEU A 40 -9.70 -3.31 -3.36
CA LEU A 40 -10.59 -4.08 -4.24
C LEU A 40 -12.00 -3.46 -4.28
N ALA A 41 -12.54 -3.07 -3.13
CA ALA A 41 -13.84 -2.37 -3.06
C ALA A 41 -13.80 -0.99 -3.75
N GLY A 42 -12.63 -0.34 -3.79
CA GLY A 42 -12.38 0.89 -4.54
C GLY A 42 -12.14 0.70 -6.05
N GLY A 43 -12.24 -0.53 -6.57
CA GLY A 43 -12.08 -0.83 -7.98
C GLY A 43 -10.65 -1.15 -8.42
N PHE A 44 -9.68 -1.13 -7.49
CA PHE A 44 -8.33 -1.58 -7.79
C PHE A 44 -8.30 -3.09 -8.03
N LYS A 45 -7.31 -3.54 -8.81
CA LYS A 45 -6.99 -4.95 -9.03
C LYS A 45 -5.58 -5.24 -8.55
N LYS A 46 -5.37 -6.41 -7.98
CA LYS A 46 -4.01 -6.89 -7.68
C LYS A 46 -3.23 -7.13 -8.96
N SER A 47 -1.96 -6.76 -8.95
CA SER A 47 -1.02 -7.16 -10.01
C SER A 47 -0.69 -8.65 -9.88
N GLU A 48 -0.61 -9.33 -11.02
CA GLU A 48 -0.15 -10.72 -11.10
C GLU A 48 1.38 -10.83 -10.90
N CYS A 49 2.12 -9.76 -11.23
CA CYS A 49 3.58 -9.74 -11.14
C CYS A 49 4.08 -9.43 -9.72
N ASP A 50 3.33 -8.63 -8.95
CA ASP A 50 3.71 -8.22 -7.60
C ASP A 50 2.48 -8.13 -6.67
N PRO A 51 2.38 -8.99 -5.64
CA PRO A 51 1.30 -8.95 -4.67
C PRO A 51 1.19 -7.62 -3.90
N SER A 52 2.26 -6.84 -3.81
CA SER A 52 2.26 -5.53 -3.16
C SER A 52 1.70 -4.41 -4.04
N LEU A 53 1.47 -4.67 -5.33
CA LEU A 53 1.03 -3.69 -6.32
C LEU A 53 -0.46 -3.84 -6.65
N PHE A 54 -1.14 -2.70 -6.64
CA PHE A 54 -2.55 -2.55 -7.00
C PHE A 54 -2.68 -1.57 -8.16
N LEU A 55 -3.53 -1.90 -9.12
CA LEU A 55 -3.72 -1.17 -10.36
C LEU A 55 -5.20 -0.78 -10.51
N LEU A 56 -5.45 0.51 -10.72
CA LEU A 56 -6.75 1.00 -11.16
C LEU A 56 -6.61 1.48 -12.60
N GLN A 57 -7.43 0.91 -13.48
CA GLN A 57 -7.46 1.29 -14.88
C GLN A 57 -8.79 1.98 -15.19
N GLU A 58 -8.73 3.29 -15.39
CA GLU A 58 -9.81 4.07 -15.98
C GLU A 58 -9.50 4.33 -17.47
N LYS A 59 -10.53 4.65 -18.27
CA LYS A 59 -10.47 4.72 -19.75
C LYS A 59 -9.27 5.50 -20.33
N ALA A 60 -8.74 6.47 -19.59
CA ALA A 60 -7.57 7.26 -20.00
C ALA A 60 -6.52 7.46 -18.89
N ARG A 61 -6.70 6.85 -17.71
CA ARG A 61 -5.82 7.05 -16.55
C ARG A 61 -5.51 5.71 -15.92
N GLN A 62 -4.22 5.46 -15.71
CA GLN A 62 -3.76 4.33 -14.91
C GLN A 62 -3.22 4.87 -13.59
N GLU A 63 -3.71 4.32 -12.48
CA GLU A 63 -3.21 4.62 -11.16
C GLU A 63 -2.62 3.36 -10.55
N CYS A 64 -1.39 3.46 -10.08
CA CYS A 64 -0.67 2.38 -9.45
C CYS A 64 -0.48 2.72 -7.98
N LEU A 65 -0.81 1.78 -7.10
CA LEU A 65 -0.61 1.91 -5.67
C LEU A 65 0.20 0.70 -5.19
N SER A 66 1.39 0.95 -4.64
CA SER A 66 2.18 -0.08 -3.97
C SER A 66 2.03 0.03 -2.46
N ALA A 67 1.95 -1.11 -1.78
CA ALA A 67 1.83 -1.21 -0.33
C ALA A 67 3.12 -1.79 0.26
N TRP A 68 3.90 -0.95 0.96
CA TRP A 68 5.10 -1.38 1.67
C TRP A 68 4.99 -1.11 3.17
N ALA A 69 5.57 -2.02 3.96
CA ALA A 69 5.71 -1.83 5.40
C ALA A 69 7.15 -1.43 5.69
N ASP A 70 7.35 -0.21 6.17
CA ASP A 70 8.67 0.24 6.59
C ASP A 70 9.02 -0.40 7.94
N LYS A 71 10.17 -1.08 8.00
CA LYS A 71 10.72 -1.66 9.24
C LYS A 71 11.76 -0.72 9.86
N THR A 72 11.57 0.59 9.79
CA THR A 72 12.40 1.50 10.59
C THR A 72 12.06 1.33 12.07
N HIS A 73 12.90 0.50 12.70
CA HIS A 73 13.20 0.36 14.11
C HIS A 73 12.11 0.77 15.12
N ASN A 74 11.59 -0.27 15.77
CA ASN A 74 11.41 -0.25 17.22
C ASN A 74 12.72 0.27 17.86
N ALA A 75 12.67 1.47 18.45
CA ALA A 75 13.64 1.96 19.42
C ALA A 75 12.89 2.10 20.74
#